data_AF-A0A7C0ZQU0-F1
#
_entry.id   AF-A0A7C0ZQU0-F1
#
_cell.length_a   1.000
_cell.length_b   1.000
_cell.length_c   1.000
_cell.angle_alpha   90.00
_cell.angle_beta   90.00
_cell.angle_gamma   90.00
#
_symmetry.space_group_name_H-M   'P 1'
#
loop_
_entity.id
_entity.type
_entity.pdbx_description
1 polymer ?
#
loop_
_entity_poly.entity_id
_entity_poly.type
_entity_poly.pdbx_seq_one_letter_code
_entity_poly.pdbx_strand_id
1 'polypeptide(L)'
;MRYFHDEVMSLEEYPSPGFLAYVSKAYIDHGIINKSLDGLFQSPYAASIPQLFNGYHSIDEIHSALTSHLDDLFIPAYREGYLTGPDYADIRSAMEENSVPAWHSEVPLLLVHGGEDDCVPTILTHRLYEQMIQEGTSPTTCSKIILEGKTHGEGIIPASVEGLLFFQEH
;
A
#
# COMPACT_ATOMS: atom_id res chain seq x y z
N MET A 1 -6.15 2.66 -3.13
CA MET A 1 -5.02 2.92 -2.24
C MET A 1 -5.40 3.79 -1.04
N ARG A 2 -6.62 4.34 -0.95
CA ARG A 2 -7.02 5.25 0.13
C ARG A 2 -6.89 4.66 1.53
N TYR A 3 -7.46 3.49 1.77
CA TYR A 3 -7.37 2.84 3.07
C TYR A 3 -5.93 2.51 3.45
N PHE A 4 -5.13 1.98 2.52
CA PHE A 4 -3.70 1.73 2.76
C PHE A 4 -2.99 3.01 3.22
N HIS A 5 -3.21 4.12 2.50
CA HIS A 5 -2.60 5.41 2.80
C HIS A 5 -3.00 5.90 4.21
N ASP A 6 -4.28 5.82 4.56
CA ASP A 6 -4.76 6.25 5.87
C ASP A 6 -4.20 5.39 7.02
N GLU A 7 -4.14 4.07 6.86
CA GLU A 7 -3.56 3.16 7.86
C GLU A 7 -2.06 3.45 8.05
N VAL A 8 -1.28 3.50 6.96
CA VAL A 8 0.18 3.73 7.05
C VAL A 8 0.50 5.11 7.59
N MET A 9 -0.21 6.16 7.17
CA MET A 9 0.03 7.51 7.68
C MET A 9 -0.36 7.66 9.17
N SER A 10 -1.11 6.74 9.75
CA SER A 10 -1.40 6.75 11.18
C SER A 10 -0.27 6.17 12.05
N LEU A 11 0.72 5.51 11.43
CA LEU A 11 1.84 4.89 12.12
C LEU A 11 2.92 5.92 12.50
N GLU A 12 3.72 5.56 13.51
CA GLU A 12 4.96 6.26 13.85
C GLU A 12 6.11 5.78 12.96
N GLU A 13 6.23 4.46 12.81
CA GLU A 13 7.23 3.79 11.98
C GLU A 13 6.58 2.93 10.90
N TYR A 14 7.20 2.94 9.71
CA TYR A 14 6.85 2.05 8.61
C TYR A 14 8.13 1.42 8.04
N PRO A 15 8.26 0.08 8.05
CA PRO A 15 9.54 -0.59 7.72
C PRO A 15 9.93 -0.50 6.24
N SER A 16 9.00 -0.12 5.36
CA SER A 16 9.19 -0.14 3.91
C SER A 16 9.04 1.24 3.24
N PRO A 17 9.73 2.29 3.71
CA PRO A 17 9.52 3.69 3.30
C PRO A 17 9.77 3.93 1.80
N GLY A 18 10.56 3.06 1.16
CA GLY A 18 10.79 3.08 -0.28
C GLY A 18 9.51 2.92 -1.11
N PHE A 19 8.51 2.17 -0.63
CA PHE A 19 7.23 2.09 -1.33
C PHE A 19 6.48 3.42 -1.32
N LEU A 20 6.52 4.14 -0.19
CA LEU A 20 5.90 5.46 -0.07
C LEU A 20 6.57 6.47 -1.00
N ALA A 21 7.92 6.49 -0.99
CA ALA A 21 8.70 7.33 -1.88
C ALA A 21 8.46 7.00 -3.36
N TYR A 22 8.34 5.71 -3.70
CA TYR A 22 8.09 5.27 -5.07
C TYR A 22 6.73 5.77 -5.58
N VAL A 23 5.65 5.54 -4.82
CA VAL A 23 4.31 5.99 -5.19
C VAL A 23 4.24 7.51 -5.31
N SER A 24 4.80 8.25 -4.33
CA SER A 24 4.81 9.71 -4.40
C SER A 24 5.58 10.23 -5.61
N LYS A 25 6.78 9.70 -5.88
CA LYS A 25 7.58 10.09 -7.05
C LYS A 25 6.85 9.76 -8.35
N ALA A 26 6.29 8.56 -8.49
CA ALA A 26 5.55 8.16 -9.67
C ALA A 26 4.34 9.07 -9.93
N TYR A 27 3.58 9.40 -8.89
CA TYR A 27 2.40 10.25 -9.01
C TYR A 27 2.78 11.69 -9.40
N ILE A 28 3.90 12.21 -8.88
CA ILE A 28 4.42 13.53 -9.27
C ILE A 28 4.92 13.52 -10.71
N ASP A 29 5.76 12.56 -11.08
CA ASP A 29 6.38 12.47 -12.42
C ASP A 29 5.35 12.31 -13.54
N HIS A 30 4.24 11.61 -13.24
CA HIS A 30 3.13 11.42 -14.18
C HIS A 30 2.04 12.49 -14.08
N GLY A 31 2.21 13.50 -13.22
CA GLY A 31 1.25 14.60 -13.08
C GLY A 31 -0.10 14.19 -12.48
N ILE A 32 -0.15 13.05 -11.77
CA ILE A 32 -1.34 12.58 -11.05
C ILE A 32 -1.62 13.47 -9.83
N ILE A 33 -0.56 13.93 -9.16
CA ILE A 33 -0.66 14.91 -8.07
C ILE A 33 0.18 16.14 -8.39
N ASN A 34 -0.27 17.32 -7.96
CA ASN A 34 0.43 18.58 -8.19
C ASN A 34 1.23 18.96 -6.94
N LYS A 35 2.34 18.25 -6.73
CA LYS A 35 3.26 18.42 -5.61
C LYS A 35 4.71 18.30 -6.09
N SER A 36 5.63 18.93 -5.38
CA SER A 36 7.05 18.58 -5.47
C SER A 36 7.41 17.57 -4.37
N LEU A 37 8.55 16.89 -4.50
CA LEU A 37 9.05 16.03 -3.44
C LEU A 37 9.34 16.82 -2.16
N ASP A 38 9.86 18.05 -2.26
CA ASP A 38 10.03 18.94 -1.10
C ASP A 38 8.69 19.38 -0.45
N GLY A 39 7.59 19.28 -1.20
CA GLY A 39 6.24 19.52 -0.69
C GLY A 39 5.66 18.33 0.09
N LEU A 40 6.38 17.22 0.20
CA LEU A 40 5.95 16.00 0.90
C LEU A 40 7.01 15.47 1.87
N PHE A 41 8.28 15.43 1.46
CA PHE A 41 9.38 14.81 2.19
C PHE A 41 10.31 15.84 2.81
N GLN A 42 10.89 15.50 3.96
CA GLN A 42 11.92 16.34 4.59
C GLN A 42 13.27 16.21 3.88
N SER A 43 14.17 17.15 4.14
CA SER A 43 15.60 16.97 3.83
C SER A 43 16.22 15.93 4.78
N PRO A 44 17.11 15.04 4.30
CA PRO A 44 17.68 14.99 2.95
C PRO A 44 16.86 14.17 1.94
N TYR A 45 15.74 13.56 2.37
CA TYR A 45 15.00 12.57 1.58
C TYR A 45 14.40 13.14 0.30
N ALA A 46 13.79 14.33 0.32
CA ALA A 46 13.23 14.95 -0.88
C ALA A 46 14.25 15.07 -2.04
N ALA A 47 15.50 15.41 -1.70
CA ALA A 47 16.59 15.55 -2.66
C ALA A 47 17.22 14.21 -3.09
N SER A 48 17.21 13.19 -2.22
CA SER A 48 17.81 11.88 -2.51
C SER A 48 16.88 10.96 -3.30
N ILE A 49 15.56 11.04 -3.09
CA ILE A 49 14.55 10.18 -3.73
C ILE A 49 14.73 10.07 -5.26
N PRO A 50 14.93 11.14 -6.04
CA PRO A 50 15.14 11.03 -7.48
C PRO A 50 16.36 10.18 -7.88
N GLN A 51 17.43 10.22 -7.07
CA GLN A 51 18.66 9.47 -7.33
C GLN A 51 18.54 8.00 -6.91
N LEU A 52 17.70 7.70 -5.92
CA LEU A 52 17.42 6.34 -5.48
C LEU A 52 16.65 5.56 -6.57
N PHE A 53 15.64 6.18 -7.20
CA PHE A 53 14.84 5.56 -8.27
C PHE A 53 15.45 5.75 -9.67
N ASN A 54 16.70 5.33 -9.84
CA ASN A 54 17.47 5.43 -11.10
C ASN A 54 17.57 4.10 -11.88
N GLY A 55 16.91 3.04 -11.40
CA GLY A 55 16.94 1.70 -12.00
C GLY A 55 18.18 0.86 -11.64
N TYR A 56 19.11 1.39 -10.84
CA TYR A 56 20.31 0.68 -10.40
C TYR A 56 20.28 0.27 -8.91
N HIS A 57 19.27 0.68 -8.16
CA HIS A 57 19.09 0.28 -6.77
C HIS A 57 17.96 -0.74 -6.63
N SER A 58 18.15 -1.74 -5.78
CA SER A 58 17.09 -2.64 -5.34
C SER A 58 16.12 -1.90 -4.40
N ILE A 59 14.92 -2.44 -4.22
CA ILE A 59 13.97 -1.85 -3.28
C ILE A 59 14.49 -1.88 -1.83
N ASP A 60 15.26 -2.91 -1.46
CA ASP A 60 15.88 -3.03 -0.13
C ASP A 60 16.95 -1.96 0.10
N GLU A 61 17.75 -1.64 -0.93
CA GLU A 61 18.73 -0.55 -0.88
C GLU A 61 18.03 0.80 -0.70
N ILE A 62 16.87 0.98 -1.35
CA ILE A 62 16.07 2.20 -1.23
C ILE A 62 15.42 2.29 0.16
N HIS A 63 14.86 1.20 0.69
CA HIS A 63 14.35 1.15 2.07
C HIS A 63 15.44 1.55 3.07
N SER A 64 16.64 1.00 2.90
CA SER A 64 17.79 1.28 3.77
C SER A 64 18.32 2.72 3.66
N ALA A 65 18.03 3.42 2.56
CA ALA A 65 18.46 4.80 2.32
C ALA A 65 17.48 5.86 2.87
N LEU A 66 16.31 5.45 3.35
CA LEU A 66 15.27 6.30 3.90
C LEU A 66 15.00 5.94 5.36
N THR A 67 14.55 6.90 6.18
CA THR A 67 14.11 6.59 7.55
C THR A 67 12.78 5.87 7.55
N SER A 68 12.59 4.95 8.50
CA SER A 68 11.30 4.32 8.80
C SER A 68 10.38 5.21 9.63
N HIS A 69 10.92 6.20 10.34
CA HIS A 69 10.13 7.13 11.16
C HIS A 69 9.39 8.13 10.26
N LEU A 70 8.06 8.07 10.24
CA LEU A 70 7.26 8.84 9.30
C LEU A 70 7.32 10.35 9.55
N ASP A 71 7.50 10.78 10.79
CA ASP A 71 7.66 12.21 11.15
C ASP A 71 9.04 12.75 10.77
N ASP A 72 10.04 11.89 10.61
CA ASP A 72 11.35 12.27 10.06
C ASP A 72 11.36 12.19 8.52
N LEU A 73 10.53 11.32 7.93
CA LEU A 73 10.46 11.13 6.48
C LEU A 73 9.66 12.24 5.78
N PHE A 74 8.47 12.55 6.28
CA PHE A 74 7.54 13.51 5.69
C PHE A 74 7.56 14.86 6.41
N ILE A 75 7.25 15.93 5.69
CA ILE A 75 7.12 17.25 6.31
C ILE A 75 5.97 17.27 7.32
N PRO A 76 6.08 18.02 8.44
CA PRO A 76 5.03 18.09 9.46
C PRO A 76 3.68 18.53 8.89
N ALA A 77 3.69 19.47 7.94
CA ALA A 77 2.49 19.94 7.28
C ALA A 77 1.71 18.81 6.58
N TYR A 78 2.41 17.81 6.00
CA TYR A 78 1.77 16.67 5.36
C TYR A 78 1.29 15.67 6.41
N ARG A 79 2.10 15.37 7.42
CA ARG A 79 1.74 14.48 8.55
C ARG A 79 0.48 14.96 9.28
N GLU A 80 0.33 16.26 9.48
CA GLU A 80 -0.84 16.85 10.13
C GLU A 80 -2.03 17.01 9.16
N GLY A 81 -1.76 17.23 7.87
CA GLY A 81 -2.76 17.62 6.88
C GLY A 81 -3.26 16.51 5.98
N TYR A 82 -2.65 15.31 5.93
CA TYR A 82 -2.97 14.30 4.91
C TYR A 82 -4.45 13.93 4.88
N LEU A 83 -5.11 13.88 6.04
CA LEU A 83 -6.50 13.42 6.18
C LEU A 83 -7.52 14.48 5.74
N THR A 84 -7.30 15.76 6.07
CA THR A 84 -8.33 16.82 5.92
C THR A 84 -7.83 18.11 5.27
N GLY A 85 -6.52 18.33 5.22
CA GLY A 85 -5.91 19.54 4.69
C GLY A 85 -6.29 19.76 3.22
N PRO A 86 -6.72 20.96 2.82
CA PRO A 86 -7.11 21.24 1.44
C PRO A 86 -5.93 21.11 0.47
N ASP A 87 -4.71 21.42 0.93
CA ASP A 87 -3.50 21.32 0.11
C ASP A 87 -3.20 19.88 -0.34
N TYR A 88 -3.72 18.87 0.35
CA TYR A 88 -3.49 17.45 0.06
C TYR A 88 -4.72 16.74 -0.52
N ALA A 89 -5.72 17.51 -0.96
CA ALA A 89 -6.94 16.95 -1.55
C ALA A 89 -6.65 16.16 -2.84
N ASP A 90 -5.72 16.63 -3.67
CA ASP A 90 -5.28 15.93 -4.88
C ASP A 90 -4.67 14.56 -4.58
N ILE A 91 -3.87 14.44 -3.52
CA ILE A 91 -3.32 13.16 -3.06
C ILE A 91 -4.44 12.22 -2.62
N ARG A 92 -5.40 12.70 -1.82
CA ARG A 92 -6.53 11.87 -1.40
C ARG A 92 -7.36 11.39 -2.59
N SER A 93 -7.66 12.28 -3.54
CA SER A 93 -8.35 11.93 -4.78
C SER A 93 -7.56 10.88 -5.57
N ALA A 94 -6.26 11.05 -5.76
CA ALA A 94 -5.43 10.07 -6.47
C ALA A 94 -5.37 8.71 -5.76
N MET A 95 -5.37 8.69 -4.42
CA MET A 95 -5.40 7.44 -3.64
C MET A 95 -6.78 6.76 -3.72
N GLU A 96 -7.85 7.54 -3.79
CA GLU A 96 -9.22 7.08 -3.98
C GLU A 96 -9.40 6.48 -5.38
N GLU A 97 -9.00 7.20 -6.43
CA GLU A 97 -9.07 6.76 -7.83
C GLU A 97 -8.26 5.49 -8.08
N ASN A 98 -7.12 5.33 -7.40
CA ASN A 98 -6.32 4.10 -7.45
C ASN A 98 -6.75 3.06 -6.40
N SER A 99 -7.97 3.14 -5.86
CA SER A 99 -8.55 2.07 -5.04
C SER A 99 -9.26 1.05 -5.90
N VAL A 100 -9.18 -0.21 -5.48
CA VAL A 100 -9.99 -1.28 -6.06
C VAL A 100 -11.27 -1.36 -5.21
N PRO A 101 -12.42 -0.86 -5.69
CA PRO A 101 -13.68 -1.05 -4.99
C PRO A 101 -14.05 -2.54 -5.01
N ALA A 102 -14.87 -2.97 -4.07
CA ALA A 102 -15.50 -4.28 -4.17
C ALA A 102 -16.43 -4.35 -5.39
N TRP A 103 -16.63 -5.55 -5.90
CA TRP A 103 -17.51 -5.83 -7.03
C TRP A 103 -18.28 -7.13 -6.79
N HIS A 104 -19.38 -7.31 -7.52
CA HIS A 104 -20.05 -8.61 -7.58
C HIS A 104 -19.25 -9.56 -8.48
N SER A 105 -18.76 -10.68 -7.93
CA SER A 105 -18.08 -11.72 -8.71
C SER A 105 -18.95 -12.97 -8.86
N GLU A 106 -19.10 -13.43 -10.10
CA GLU A 106 -19.64 -14.76 -10.43
C GLU A 106 -18.53 -15.80 -10.66
N VAL A 107 -17.28 -15.36 -10.78
CA VAL A 107 -16.10 -16.20 -10.97
C VAL A 107 -15.42 -16.46 -9.61
N PRO A 108 -14.93 -17.68 -9.35
CA PRO A 108 -14.19 -18.00 -8.15
C PRO A 108 -13.05 -16.99 -7.89
N LEU A 109 -12.95 -16.51 -6.64
CA LEU A 109 -11.94 -15.57 -6.17
C LEU A 109 -11.36 -16.06 -4.84
N LEU A 110 -10.03 -16.07 -4.75
CA LEU A 110 -9.30 -16.35 -3.51
C LEU A 110 -8.43 -15.13 -3.15
N LEU A 111 -8.59 -14.62 -1.93
CA LEU A 111 -7.75 -13.58 -1.33
C LEU A 111 -6.81 -14.19 -0.30
N VAL A 112 -5.48 -14.14 -0.51
CA VAL A 112 -4.51 -14.68 0.45
C VAL A 112 -3.61 -13.56 0.98
N HIS A 113 -3.34 -13.55 2.29
CA HIS A 113 -2.52 -12.52 2.94
C HIS A 113 -1.72 -13.11 4.11
N GLY A 114 -0.50 -12.64 4.35
CA GLY A 114 0.21 -12.84 5.62
C GLY A 114 -0.53 -12.26 6.83
N GLY A 115 -0.56 -13.00 7.93
CA GLY A 115 -1.20 -12.55 9.18
C GLY A 115 -0.41 -11.48 9.93
N GLU A 116 0.91 -11.43 9.74
CA GLU A 116 1.83 -10.48 10.36
C GLU A 116 2.51 -9.60 9.30
N ASP A 117 1.81 -9.32 8.19
CA ASP A 117 2.34 -8.49 7.11
C ASP A 117 2.64 -7.06 7.62
N ASP A 118 3.92 -6.70 7.55
CA ASP A 118 4.50 -5.46 8.05
C ASP A 118 4.61 -4.38 6.98
N CYS A 119 4.33 -4.73 5.71
CA CYS A 119 4.38 -3.81 4.58
C CYS A 119 2.97 -3.39 4.12
N VAL A 120 2.00 -4.31 4.15
CA VAL A 120 0.63 -4.10 3.71
C VAL A 120 -0.32 -4.52 4.83
N PRO A 121 -1.12 -3.61 5.41
CA PRO A 121 -1.99 -3.95 6.53
C PRO A 121 -3.01 -5.06 6.19
N THR A 122 -3.00 -6.17 6.93
CA THR A 122 -3.90 -7.32 6.73
C THR A 122 -5.39 -6.93 6.76
N ILE A 123 -5.75 -5.87 7.49
CA ILE A 123 -7.11 -5.30 7.53
C ILE A 123 -7.68 -4.98 6.14
N LEU A 124 -6.83 -4.68 5.15
CA LEU A 124 -7.27 -4.42 3.79
C LEU A 124 -7.91 -5.65 3.14
N THR A 125 -7.35 -6.84 3.33
CA THR A 125 -7.97 -8.10 2.86
C THR A 125 -9.27 -8.38 3.60
N HIS A 126 -9.35 -8.08 4.90
CA HIS A 126 -10.58 -8.25 5.65
C HIS A 126 -11.70 -7.35 5.10
N ARG A 127 -11.41 -6.06 4.92
CA ARG A 127 -12.35 -5.07 4.39
C ARG A 127 -12.80 -5.42 2.99
N LEU A 128 -11.88 -5.74 2.07
CA LEU A 128 -12.24 -6.09 0.69
C LEU A 128 -13.16 -7.31 0.66
N TYR A 129 -12.83 -8.38 1.39
CA TYR A 129 -13.69 -9.56 1.48
C TYR A 129 -15.09 -9.21 1.98
N GLU A 130 -15.20 -8.46 3.08
CA GLU A 130 -16.51 -8.10 3.65
C GLU A 130 -17.34 -7.26 2.67
N GLN A 131 -16.69 -6.33 1.96
CA GLN A 131 -17.34 -5.51 0.93
C GLN A 131 -17.76 -6.36 -0.28
N MET A 132 -16.96 -7.34 -0.72
CA MET A 132 -17.35 -8.26 -1.81
C MET A 132 -18.63 -9.02 -1.46
N ILE A 133 -18.79 -9.47 -0.21
CA ILE A 133 -20.02 -10.14 0.25
C ILE A 133 -21.20 -9.16 0.31
N GLN A 134 -20.97 -7.92 0.74
CA GLN A 134 -21.99 -6.88 0.74
C GLN A 134 -22.47 -6.50 -0.67
N GLU A 135 -21.57 -6.53 -1.66
CA GLU A 135 -21.87 -6.37 -3.09
C GLU A 135 -22.50 -7.63 -3.72
N GLY A 136 -22.88 -8.62 -2.90
CA GLY A 136 -23.64 -9.79 -3.31
C GLY A 136 -22.82 -10.95 -3.83
N THR A 137 -21.48 -10.91 -3.77
CA THR A 137 -20.65 -12.08 -4.07
C THR A 137 -20.94 -13.18 -3.05
N SER A 138 -21.16 -14.42 -3.51
CA SER A 138 -21.37 -15.54 -2.59
C SER A 138 -20.11 -15.82 -1.75
N PRO A 139 -20.21 -16.12 -0.45
CA PRO A 139 -19.09 -16.62 0.35
C PRO A 139 -18.49 -17.95 -0.16
N THR A 140 -19.19 -18.65 -1.06
CA THR A 140 -18.67 -19.84 -1.75
C THR A 140 -17.89 -19.49 -3.02
N THR A 141 -18.06 -18.28 -3.54
CA THR A 141 -17.38 -17.77 -4.75
C THR A 141 -16.17 -16.92 -4.37
N CYS A 142 -16.22 -16.16 -3.28
CA CYS A 142 -15.08 -15.41 -2.75
C CYS A 142 -14.66 -16.00 -1.40
N SER A 143 -13.43 -16.49 -1.31
CA SER A 143 -12.81 -16.98 -0.08
C SER A 143 -11.60 -16.12 0.30
N LYS A 144 -11.23 -16.13 1.59
CA LYS A 144 -9.96 -15.54 2.06
C LYS A 144 -9.20 -16.48 2.98
N ILE A 145 -7.88 -16.41 2.88
CA ILE A 145 -6.94 -17.14 3.75
C ILE A 145 -5.97 -16.11 4.36
N ILE A 146 -5.91 -16.10 5.69
CA ILE A 146 -4.90 -15.35 6.45
C ILE A 146 -3.86 -16.36 6.94
N LEU A 147 -2.62 -16.16 6.53
CA LEU A 147 -1.49 -17.02 6.85
C LEU A 147 -0.87 -16.55 8.16
N GLU A 148 -1.39 -17.04 9.28
CA GLU A 148 -0.94 -16.68 10.63
C GLU A 148 0.59 -16.83 10.79
N GLY A 149 1.22 -15.84 11.44
CA GLY A 149 2.66 -15.83 11.68
C GLY A 149 3.52 -15.68 10.41
N LYS A 150 2.96 -15.11 9.33
CA LYS A 150 3.69 -14.80 8.11
C LYS A 150 3.76 -13.29 7.89
N THR A 151 4.98 -12.79 7.80
CA THR A 151 5.31 -11.43 7.35
C THR A 151 5.08 -11.26 5.85
N HIS A 152 5.31 -10.04 5.33
CA HIS A 152 5.18 -9.74 3.91
C HIS A 152 6.02 -10.68 3.03
N GLY A 153 7.30 -10.84 3.39
CA GLY A 153 8.24 -11.69 2.65
C GLY A 153 7.98 -13.19 2.85
N GLU A 154 7.52 -13.60 4.02
CA GLU A 154 7.27 -15.02 4.32
C GLU A 154 5.94 -15.52 3.76
N GLY A 155 4.99 -14.61 3.51
CA GLY A 155 3.67 -14.94 2.98
C GLY A 155 3.68 -15.36 1.51
N ILE A 156 4.68 -14.93 0.72
CA ILE A 156 4.66 -15.09 -0.74
C ILE A 156 4.62 -16.55 -1.20
N ILE A 157 5.47 -17.42 -0.62
CA ILE A 157 5.55 -18.83 -0.98
C ILE A 157 4.26 -19.58 -0.57
N PRO A 158 3.83 -19.55 0.70
CA PRO A 158 2.56 -20.20 1.08
C PRO A 158 1.37 -19.63 0.30
N ALA A 159 1.28 -18.31 0.08
CA ALA A 159 0.19 -17.73 -0.71
C ALA A 159 0.19 -18.24 -2.17
N SER A 160 1.38 -18.40 -2.76
CA SER A 160 1.51 -18.98 -4.10
C SER A 160 1.05 -20.44 -4.16
N VAL A 161 1.32 -21.23 -3.10
CA VAL A 161 0.83 -22.61 -2.99
C VAL A 161 -0.69 -22.64 -2.90
N GLU A 162 -1.30 -21.82 -2.05
CA GLU A 162 -2.76 -21.70 -1.95
C GLU A 162 -3.39 -21.30 -3.31
N GLY A 163 -2.77 -20.37 -4.02
CA GLY A 163 -3.20 -19.98 -5.37
C GLY A 163 -3.13 -21.12 -6.39
N LEU A 164 -2.06 -21.92 -6.37
CA LEU A 164 -1.93 -23.08 -7.27
C LEU A 164 -2.97 -24.16 -6.97
N LEU A 165 -3.24 -24.44 -5.69
CA LEU A 165 -4.28 -25.39 -5.29
C LEU A 165 -5.66 -24.89 -5.73
N PHE A 166 -5.94 -23.61 -5.52
CA PHE A 166 -7.19 -22.99 -5.95
C PHE A 166 -7.46 -23.14 -7.45
N PHE A 167 -6.45 -22.96 -8.30
CA PHE A 167 -6.56 -23.18 -9.76
C PHE A 167 -6.66 -24.65 -10.17
N GLN A 168 -6.28 -25.60 -9.31
CA GLN A 168 -6.49 -27.02 -9.59
C GLN A 168 -7.92 -27.47 -9.29
N GLU A 169 -8.61 -26.75 -8.42
CA GLU A 169 -9.97 -27.06 -7.97
C GLU A 169 -11.07 -26.43 -8.86
N HIS A 170 -10.71 -25.50 -9.75
CA HIS A 170 -11.62 -24.74 -10.61
C HIS A 170 -11.17 -24.73 -12.07
#